data_AF-A0A397TR21-F1
#
_entry.id   AF-A0A397TR21-F1
#
_cell.length_a   1.000
_cell.length_b   1.000
_cell.length_c   1.000
_cell.angle_alpha   90.00
_cell.angle_beta   90.00
_cell.angle_gamma   90.00
#
_symmetry.space_group_name_H-M   'P 1'
#
loop_
_entity.id
_entity.type
_entity.pdbx_description
1 polymer ?
#
loop_
_entity_poly.entity_id
_entity_poly.type
_entity_poly.pdbx_seq_one_letter_code
_entity_poly.pdbx_strand_id
1 'polypeptide(L)'
;MIHAQYEPLAKLWGVSVSEVPNPKFNNIVIHLNHEDDHVNKRFIEKAKKFYPIIKYSQPKSANSATLKSKIKKRITENLIFGGDGLNDIDGSLKCSAGLWVQDENEVNYLLTAGHCYRDSPLNPNGYVDFYLQGWYSQPTFNYIGPLVYYSSVIYDFGLIRHVGTNSTLTTMIDNRDNTNLFKLLWIEEAIDIDEAGAHLYQC
;
A
#
# COMPACT_ATOMS: atom_id res chain seq x y z
N MET A 1 12.26 10.29 -23.57
CA MET A 1 11.29 9.63 -24.48
C MET A 1 11.41 8.15 -24.22
N ILE A 2 10.50 7.58 -23.42
CA ILE A 2 10.46 6.15 -23.12
C ILE A 2 9.27 5.61 -23.90
N HIS A 3 9.52 4.78 -24.90
CA HIS A 3 8.50 4.04 -25.65
C HIS A 3 8.35 2.70 -24.95
N ALA A 4 7.19 2.43 -24.36
CA ALA A 4 6.79 1.07 -23.99
C ALA A 4 6.10 0.42 -25.21
N GLN A 5 6.48 -0.81 -25.54
CA GLN A 5 5.85 -1.56 -26.63
C GLN A 5 4.66 -2.34 -26.07
N TYR A 6 3.45 -1.98 -26.50
CA TYR A 6 2.17 -2.49 -25.99
C TYR A 6 1.63 -3.72 -26.74
N GLU A 7 2.22 -4.07 -27.89
CA GLU A 7 1.77 -5.21 -28.71
C GLU A 7 1.84 -6.59 -28.01
N PRO A 8 2.83 -6.90 -27.15
CA PRO A 8 2.90 -8.21 -26.49
C PRO A 8 1.73 -8.47 -25.52
N LEU A 9 1.19 -7.42 -24.89
CA LEU A 9 0.17 -7.52 -23.83
C LEU A 9 -1.24 -7.76 -24.37
N ALA A 10 -1.62 -7.04 -25.42
CA ALA A 10 -2.89 -7.22 -26.12
C ALA A 10 -3.05 -8.66 -26.65
N LYS A 11 -1.97 -9.20 -27.19
CA LYS A 11 -1.91 -10.57 -27.70
C LYS A 11 -2.03 -11.62 -26.59
N LEU A 12 -1.52 -11.35 -25.39
CA LEU A 12 -1.57 -12.26 -24.25
C LEU A 12 -2.98 -12.33 -23.63
N TRP A 13 -3.73 -11.23 -23.68
CA TRP A 13 -5.04 -11.11 -23.03
C TRP A 13 -6.22 -11.25 -24.00
N GLY A 14 -5.96 -11.39 -25.31
CA GLY A 14 -7.01 -11.53 -26.31
C GLY A 14 -7.87 -10.27 -26.48
N VAL A 15 -7.35 -9.13 -26.07
CA VAL A 15 -8.01 -7.81 -26.12
C VAL A 15 -7.25 -6.88 -27.05
N SER A 16 -7.91 -5.81 -27.52
CA SER A 16 -7.26 -4.77 -28.30
C SER A 16 -6.17 -4.07 -27.48
N VAL A 17 -5.11 -3.57 -28.14
CA VAL A 17 -4.09 -2.72 -27.50
C VAL A 17 -4.72 -1.49 -26.81
N SER A 18 -5.85 -1.00 -27.30
CA SER A 18 -6.60 0.11 -26.70
C SER A 18 -7.35 -0.26 -25.41
N GLU A 19 -7.50 -1.56 -25.11
CA GLU A 19 -8.22 -2.10 -23.95
C GLU A 19 -7.27 -2.56 -22.84
N VAL A 20 -5.96 -2.64 -23.12
CA VAL A 20 -4.94 -2.85 -22.09
C VAL A 20 -4.91 -1.60 -21.22
N PRO A 21 -5.21 -1.69 -19.90
CA PRO A 21 -5.11 -0.54 -19.00
C PRO A 21 -3.71 0.05 -19.13
N ASN A 22 -3.64 1.31 -19.56
CA ASN A 22 -2.40 2.07 -19.62
C ASN A 22 -2.21 2.73 -18.25
N PRO A 23 -1.40 2.17 -17.32
CA PRO A 23 -1.03 2.92 -16.13
C PRO A 23 -0.33 4.20 -16.60
N LYS A 24 -0.99 5.35 -16.40
CA LYS A 24 -0.38 6.65 -16.65
C LYS A 24 0.78 6.83 -15.68
N PHE A 25 2.00 6.58 -16.16
CA PHE A 25 3.21 6.99 -15.46
C PHE A 25 3.41 8.48 -15.67
N ASN A 26 2.81 9.31 -14.80
CA ASN A 26 3.35 10.59 -14.36
C ASN A 26 2.24 11.41 -13.71
N ASN A 27 2.06 11.27 -12.41
CA ASN A 27 1.68 12.39 -11.55
C ASN A 27 2.22 12.11 -10.15
N ILE A 28 3.40 12.64 -9.82
CA ILE A 28 3.79 12.72 -8.40
C ILE A 28 2.79 13.70 -7.77
N VAL A 29 1.79 13.19 -7.05
CA VAL A 29 0.81 14.05 -6.37
C VAL A 29 1.36 14.39 -5.00
N ILE A 30 1.49 15.70 -4.71
CA ILE A 30 1.98 16.21 -3.42
C ILE A 30 0.83 16.97 -2.76
N HIS A 31 0.43 16.52 -1.57
CA HIS A 31 -0.57 17.19 -0.76
C HIS A 31 0.12 18.11 0.25
N LEU A 32 -0.29 19.37 0.32
CA LEU A 32 0.31 20.38 1.19
C LEU A 32 -0.76 21.20 1.91
N ASN A 33 -0.47 21.63 3.14
CA ASN A 33 -1.25 22.66 3.81
C ASN A 33 -0.64 24.05 3.53
N HIS A 34 -1.46 25.03 3.18
CA HIS A 34 -1.03 26.41 3.00
C HIS A 34 -0.43 27.02 4.28
N GLU A 35 -0.81 26.54 5.45
CA GLU A 35 -0.25 26.98 6.74
C GLU A 35 1.27 26.71 6.82
N ASP A 36 1.75 25.66 6.14
CA ASP A 36 3.14 25.20 6.18
C ASP A 36 3.96 25.63 4.96
N ASP A 37 3.44 26.50 4.10
CA ASP A 37 4.12 26.94 2.87
C ASP A 37 5.53 27.50 3.13
N HIS A 38 5.70 28.17 4.26
CA HIS A 38 6.98 28.74 4.68
C HIS A 38 8.02 27.66 5.02
N VAL A 39 7.60 26.53 5.61
CA VAL A 39 8.45 25.37 5.92
C VAL A 39 8.71 24.54 4.66
N ASN A 40 7.66 24.33 3.86
CA ASN A 40 7.66 23.42 2.71
C ASN A 40 8.27 24.03 1.44
N LYS A 41 8.54 25.34 1.42
CA LYS A 41 9.09 26.05 0.25
C LYS A 41 10.29 25.33 -0.38
N ARG A 42 11.26 24.90 0.43
CA ARG A 42 12.48 24.23 -0.07
C ARG A 42 12.18 22.85 -0.67
N PHE A 43 11.22 22.13 -0.08
CA PHE A 43 10.76 20.84 -0.59
C PHE A 43 10.03 21.01 -1.92
N ILE A 44 9.07 21.94 -1.99
CA ILE A 44 8.30 22.28 -3.19
C ILE A 44 9.24 22.64 -4.35
N GLU A 45 10.18 23.55 -4.13
CA GLU A 45 11.14 23.97 -5.18
C GLU A 45 11.97 22.80 -5.71
N LYS A 46 12.39 21.87 -4.83
CA LYS A 46 13.12 20.67 -5.24
C LYS A 46 12.23 19.66 -5.97
N ALA A 47 10.96 19.56 -5.59
CA ALA A 47 10.01 18.62 -6.16
C ALA A 47 9.53 19.04 -7.56
N LYS A 48 9.48 20.35 -7.87
CA LYS A 48 9.08 20.90 -9.18
C LYS A 48 9.76 20.23 -10.38
N LYS A 49 11.03 19.81 -10.24
CA LYS A 49 11.79 19.14 -11.31
C LYS A 49 11.18 17.81 -11.78
N PHE A 50 10.28 17.25 -10.99
CA PHE A 50 9.57 16.01 -11.29
C PHE A 50 8.14 16.24 -11.79
N TYR A 51 7.77 17.49 -12.09
CA TYR A 51 6.44 17.88 -12.57
C TYR A 51 5.29 17.33 -11.70
N PRO A 52 5.31 17.55 -10.37
CA PRO A 52 4.28 17.04 -9.49
C PRO A 52 2.95 17.79 -9.66
N ILE A 53 1.83 17.11 -9.44
CA ILE A 53 0.54 17.76 -9.18
C ILE A 53 0.52 18.14 -7.70
N ILE A 54 0.59 19.44 -7.40
CA ILE A 54 0.49 19.93 -6.03
C ILE A 54 -0.98 20.22 -5.72
N LYS A 55 -1.54 19.53 -4.72
CA LYS A 55 -2.88 19.76 -4.18
C LYS A 55 -2.76 20.42 -2.82
N TYR A 56 -3.41 21.56 -2.66
CA TYR A 56 -3.46 22.24 -1.36
C TYR A 56 -4.73 21.86 -0.62
N SER A 57 -4.58 21.48 0.64
CA SER A 57 -5.72 21.25 1.54
C SER A 57 -6.53 22.55 1.63
N GLN A 58 -7.82 22.49 1.36
CA GLN A 58 -8.68 23.64 1.62
C GLN A 58 -8.76 23.89 3.13
N PRO A 59 -8.82 25.16 3.58
CA PRO A 59 -9.01 25.46 4.98
C PRO A 59 -10.30 24.79 5.43
N LYS A 60 -10.18 23.85 6.38
CA LYS A 60 -11.34 23.17 6.97
C LYS A 60 -12.29 24.26 7.47
N SER A 61 -13.51 24.31 6.95
CA SER A 61 -14.56 25.12 7.57
C SER A 61 -14.66 24.65 9.02
N ALA A 62 -14.43 25.56 9.96
CA ALA A 62 -14.46 25.28 11.38
C ALA A 62 -15.87 24.85 11.79
N ASN A 63 -16.14 23.54 11.70
CA ASN A 63 -17.26 22.83 12.31
C ASN A 63 -16.98 21.32 12.24
N SER A 64 -15.96 20.88 12.96
CA SER A 64 -15.91 19.49 13.43
C SER A 64 -15.56 19.49 14.92
N ALA A 65 -16.53 19.93 15.72
CA ALA A 65 -16.54 19.64 17.14
C ALA A 65 -16.98 18.19 17.33
N THR A 66 -16.06 17.24 17.12
CA THR A 66 -16.24 15.89 17.65
C THR A 66 -14.92 15.32 18.18
N LEU A 67 -14.37 15.97 19.21
CA LEU A 67 -13.50 15.27 20.15
C LEU A 67 -14.38 14.32 21.00
N LYS A 68 -14.74 13.16 20.43
CA LYS A 68 -15.22 12.05 21.24
C LYS A 68 -14.02 11.20 21.61
N SER A 69 -13.45 11.47 22.79
CA SER A 69 -12.66 10.48 23.50
C SER A 69 -13.58 9.28 23.84
N LYS A 70 -13.67 8.32 22.92
CA LYS A 70 -14.29 7.03 23.21
C LYS A 70 -13.17 6.09 23.60
N ILE A 71 -13.15 5.78 24.89
CA ILE A 71 -12.63 4.57 25.55
C ILE A 71 -11.69 3.77 24.64
N LYS A 72 -10.39 3.74 24.95
CA LYS A 72 -9.43 2.81 24.33
C LYS A 72 -9.94 1.38 24.57
N LYS A 73 -10.75 0.88 23.64
CA LYS A 73 -11.01 -0.54 23.48
C LYS A 73 -9.64 -1.15 23.27
N ARG A 74 -9.25 -2.10 24.12
CA ARG A 74 -8.02 -2.86 23.94
C ARG A 74 -8.13 -3.46 22.54
N ILE A 75 -7.32 -3.01 21.59
CA ILE A 75 -7.24 -3.63 20.28
C ILE A 75 -6.54 -4.97 20.54
N THR A 76 -7.33 -6.03 20.68
CA THR A 76 -6.85 -7.41 20.80
C THR A 76 -6.66 -8.05 19.42
N GLU A 77 -6.94 -7.31 18.36
CA GLU A 77 -6.78 -7.74 16.97
C GLU A 77 -5.34 -7.50 16.51
N ASN A 78 -4.79 -8.44 15.75
CA ASN A 78 -3.46 -8.29 15.18
C ASN A 78 -3.53 -7.28 14.03
N LEU A 79 -3.11 -6.04 14.27
CA LEU A 79 -3.04 -5.02 13.23
C LEU A 79 -1.92 -5.38 12.24
N ILE A 80 -2.20 -5.26 10.94
CA ILE A 80 -1.22 -5.43 9.87
C ILE A 80 -0.72 -4.05 9.46
N PHE A 81 0.48 -3.69 9.89
CA PHE A 81 1.11 -2.42 9.53
C PHE A 81 1.84 -2.54 8.20
N GLY A 82 1.88 -1.46 7.43
CA GLY A 82 2.82 -1.34 6.32
C GLY A 82 4.25 -1.50 6.85
N GLY A 83 5.02 -2.38 6.21
CA GLY A 83 6.35 -2.79 6.65
C GLY A 83 6.40 -4.10 7.43
N ASP A 84 5.29 -4.57 8.01
CA ASP A 84 5.27 -5.86 8.74
C ASP A 84 5.72 -7.01 7.84
N GLY A 85 6.41 -7.99 8.40
CA GLY A 85 6.82 -9.18 7.65
C GLY A 85 5.63 -10.03 7.21
N LEU A 86 5.82 -10.73 6.09
CA LEU A 86 4.91 -11.69 5.52
C LEU A 86 5.63 -13.03 5.38
N ASN A 87 5.07 -14.07 5.99
CA ASN A 87 5.58 -15.43 5.83
C ASN A 87 4.60 -16.33 5.07
N ASP A 88 5.12 -17.38 4.45
CA ASP A 88 4.32 -18.47 3.90
C ASP A 88 3.91 -19.48 4.99
N ILE A 89 3.19 -20.53 4.58
CA ILE A 89 2.74 -21.61 5.48
C ILE A 89 3.90 -22.38 6.13
N ASP A 90 5.08 -22.39 5.51
CA ASP A 90 6.29 -23.02 6.05
C ASP A 90 6.97 -22.14 7.12
N GLY A 91 6.45 -20.93 7.35
CA GLY A 91 7.01 -19.97 8.30
C GLY A 91 8.22 -19.22 7.75
N SER A 92 8.51 -19.32 6.46
CA SER A 92 9.63 -18.62 5.83
C SER A 92 9.23 -17.17 5.57
N LEU A 93 9.99 -16.21 6.11
CA LEU A 93 9.83 -14.79 5.80
C LEU A 93 10.08 -14.58 4.30
N LYS A 94 9.06 -14.10 3.58
CA LYS A 94 9.14 -13.83 2.15
C LYS A 94 9.34 -12.37 1.86
N CYS A 95 8.51 -11.52 2.47
CA CYS A 95 8.36 -10.13 2.07
C CYS A 95 7.83 -9.28 3.22
N SER A 96 7.49 -8.03 2.90
CA SER A 96 6.78 -7.12 3.78
C SER A 96 5.39 -6.75 3.24
N ALA A 97 4.50 -6.44 4.17
CA ALA A 97 3.20 -5.83 3.95
C ALA A 97 3.40 -4.42 3.38
N GLY A 98 2.70 -4.12 2.30
CA GLY A 98 2.63 -2.79 1.71
C GLY A 98 1.44 -2.02 2.27
N LEU A 99 0.68 -1.42 1.36
CA LEU A 99 -0.51 -0.63 1.69
C LEU A 99 -1.77 -1.49 1.66
N TRP A 100 -2.73 -1.14 2.50
CA TRP A 100 -4.11 -1.57 2.33
C TRP A 100 -4.71 -0.85 1.11
N VAL A 101 -5.31 -1.63 0.22
CA VAL A 101 -6.09 -1.14 -0.92
C VAL A 101 -7.45 -1.83 -0.97
N GLN A 102 -8.43 -1.19 -1.59
CA GLN A 102 -9.78 -1.72 -1.75
C GLN A 102 -10.19 -1.59 -3.21
N ASP A 103 -10.88 -2.59 -3.76
CA ASP A 103 -11.44 -2.51 -5.11
C ASP A 103 -12.86 -1.91 -5.13
N GLU A 104 -13.40 -1.71 -6.34
CA GLU A 104 -14.74 -1.16 -6.59
C GLU A 104 -15.89 -1.98 -5.97
N ASN A 105 -15.64 -3.25 -5.64
CA ASN A 105 -16.60 -4.15 -5.01
C ASN A 105 -16.39 -4.22 -3.48
N GLU A 106 -15.68 -3.25 -2.92
CA GLU A 106 -15.33 -3.14 -1.50
C GLU A 106 -14.46 -4.32 -0.99
N VAL A 107 -13.82 -5.08 -1.87
CA VAL A 107 -12.93 -6.17 -1.46
C VAL A 107 -11.58 -5.59 -1.02
N ASN A 108 -11.16 -5.97 0.18
CA ASN A 108 -9.91 -5.51 0.77
C ASN A 108 -8.72 -6.37 0.34
N TYR A 109 -7.63 -5.71 -0.02
CA TYR A 109 -6.35 -6.34 -0.33
C TYR A 109 -5.21 -5.69 0.45
N LEU A 110 -4.17 -6.48 0.66
CA LEU A 110 -2.88 -6.01 1.10
C LEU A 110 -1.91 -6.05 -0.08
N LEU A 111 -1.31 -4.91 -0.41
CA LEU A 111 -0.27 -4.80 -1.42
C LEU A 111 1.03 -5.45 -0.92
N THR A 112 1.78 -6.08 -1.80
CA THR A 112 3.16 -6.52 -1.55
C THR A 112 3.94 -6.57 -2.87
N ALA A 113 5.18 -7.07 -2.88
CA ALA A 113 5.92 -7.27 -4.12
C ALA A 113 5.43 -8.54 -4.84
N GLY A 114 5.50 -8.54 -6.17
CA GLY A 114 4.96 -9.64 -6.94
C GLY A 114 5.89 -10.82 -7.06
N HIS A 115 7.18 -10.68 -6.76
CA HIS A 115 8.09 -11.81 -6.61
C HIS A 115 7.95 -12.57 -5.27
N CYS A 116 7.10 -12.10 -4.34
CA CYS A 116 6.95 -12.71 -3.01
C CYS A 116 6.41 -14.15 -3.03
N TYR A 117 5.80 -14.58 -4.14
CA TYR A 117 5.33 -15.97 -4.29
C TYR A 117 6.45 -16.97 -4.59
N ARG A 118 7.64 -16.50 -5.01
CA ARG A 118 8.72 -17.38 -5.44
C ARG A 118 9.10 -18.31 -4.30
N ASP A 119 9.33 -19.58 -4.64
CA ASP A 119 9.77 -20.61 -3.70
C ASP A 119 8.83 -20.80 -2.49
N SER A 120 7.54 -20.47 -2.66
CA SER A 120 6.51 -20.69 -1.65
C SER A 120 5.56 -21.80 -2.10
N PRO A 121 5.07 -22.66 -1.19
CA PRO A 121 4.11 -23.70 -1.54
C PRO A 121 2.78 -23.09 -1.99
N LEU A 122 2.15 -23.74 -2.97
CA LEU A 122 0.83 -23.37 -3.46
C LEU A 122 -0.26 -24.09 -2.66
N ASN A 123 -1.32 -23.38 -2.33
CA ASN A 123 -2.53 -23.95 -1.78
C ASN A 123 -3.35 -24.70 -2.85
N PRO A 124 -4.43 -25.42 -2.48
CA PRO A 124 -5.23 -26.19 -3.43
C PRO A 124 -5.84 -25.37 -4.58
N ASN A 125 -5.97 -24.04 -4.41
CA ASN A 125 -6.48 -23.13 -5.42
C ASN A 125 -5.36 -22.55 -6.32
N GLY A 126 -4.11 -22.96 -6.12
CA GLY A 126 -2.96 -22.52 -6.91
C GLY A 126 -2.34 -21.19 -6.48
N TYR A 127 -2.65 -20.70 -5.28
CA TYR A 127 -2.13 -19.44 -4.75
C TYR A 127 -1.17 -19.66 -3.59
N VAL A 128 -0.28 -18.70 -3.34
CA VAL A 128 0.52 -18.67 -2.10
C VAL A 128 -0.31 -18.04 -1.00
N ASP A 129 -0.40 -18.73 0.14
CA ASP A 129 -1.04 -18.25 1.35
C ASP A 129 -0.05 -17.48 2.23
N PHE A 130 -0.45 -16.28 2.64
CA PHE A 130 0.37 -15.40 3.48
C PHE A 130 -0.18 -15.25 4.89
N TYR A 131 0.77 -15.17 5.83
CA TYR A 131 0.54 -15.01 7.25
C TYR A 131 1.35 -13.82 7.77
N LEU A 132 0.85 -13.20 8.84
CA LEU A 132 1.50 -12.06 9.46
C LEU A 132 2.75 -12.49 10.22
N GLN A 133 3.86 -11.81 10.01
CA GLN A 133 5.05 -11.89 10.84
C GLN A 133 5.44 -10.49 11.29
N GLY A 134 5.15 -10.14 12.55
CA GLY A 134 5.59 -8.85 13.08
C GLY A 134 7.12 -8.71 13.05
N TRP A 135 7.60 -7.48 12.95
CA TRP A 135 9.03 -7.21 12.95
C TRP A 135 9.72 -7.76 14.23
N TYR A 136 10.87 -8.42 14.07
CA TYR A 136 11.59 -9.15 15.14
C TYR A 136 10.78 -10.22 15.90
N SER A 137 9.66 -10.67 15.34
CA SER A 137 8.86 -11.74 15.92
C SER A 137 9.07 -13.07 15.18
N GLN A 138 8.78 -14.16 15.88
CA GLN A 138 8.69 -15.47 15.26
C GLN A 138 7.53 -15.48 14.24
N PRO A 139 7.64 -16.24 13.14
CA PRO A 139 6.54 -16.43 12.21
C PRO A 139 5.26 -16.80 12.97
N THR A 140 4.14 -16.22 12.57
CA THR A 140 2.86 -16.53 13.19
C THR A 140 1.97 -17.30 12.22
N PHE A 141 0.94 -17.96 12.76
CA PHE A 141 -0.12 -18.58 11.97
C PHE A 141 -1.33 -17.66 11.81
N ASN A 142 -1.15 -16.35 11.99
CA ASN A 142 -2.20 -15.36 11.76
C ASN A 142 -2.39 -15.18 10.25
N TYR A 143 -3.27 -16.00 9.69
CA TYR A 143 -3.58 -15.99 8.27
C TYR A 143 -4.11 -14.63 7.83
N ILE A 144 -3.57 -14.12 6.72
CA ILE A 144 -4.00 -12.87 6.08
C ILE A 144 -4.88 -13.24 4.88
N GLY A 145 -4.37 -14.08 3.99
CA GLY A 145 -5.06 -14.50 2.80
C GLY A 145 -4.15 -14.97 1.65
N PRO A 146 -4.75 -15.33 0.51
CA PRO A 146 -4.01 -15.76 -0.67
C PRO A 146 -3.56 -14.58 -1.54
N LEU A 147 -2.39 -14.71 -2.17
CA LEU A 147 -1.91 -13.79 -3.21
C LEU A 147 -2.62 -14.06 -4.54
N VAL A 148 -3.68 -13.31 -4.81
CA VAL A 148 -4.62 -13.58 -5.93
C VAL A 148 -4.27 -12.86 -7.22
N TYR A 149 -3.57 -11.73 -7.15
CA TYR A 149 -3.07 -11.00 -8.31
C TYR A 149 -1.61 -10.67 -8.10
N TYR A 150 -0.75 -10.94 -9.09
CA TYR A 150 0.65 -10.56 -9.02
C TYR A 150 1.27 -10.45 -10.40
N SER A 151 2.33 -9.66 -10.49
CA SER A 151 3.26 -9.64 -11.62
C SER A 151 4.66 -9.53 -11.05
N SER A 152 5.64 -10.24 -11.63
CA SER A 152 7.06 -10.11 -11.25
C SER A 152 7.96 -9.79 -12.44
N VAL A 153 7.36 -9.53 -13.60
CA VAL A 153 8.07 -9.34 -14.88
C VAL A 153 7.98 -7.90 -15.34
N ILE A 154 6.76 -7.36 -15.43
CA ILE A 154 6.53 -6.00 -15.95
C ILE A 154 6.53 -4.99 -14.81
N TYR A 155 5.75 -5.31 -13.78
CA TYR A 155 5.70 -4.59 -12.52
C TYR A 155 5.88 -5.62 -11.43
N ASP A 156 6.54 -5.25 -10.35
CA ASP A 156 6.80 -6.15 -9.24
C ASP A 156 5.82 -5.85 -8.10
N PHE A 157 4.58 -6.32 -8.26
CA PHE A 157 3.51 -6.10 -7.29
C PHE A 157 2.65 -7.34 -7.11
N GLY A 158 2.06 -7.43 -5.93
CA GLY A 158 1.16 -8.49 -5.51
C GLY A 158 0.00 -7.94 -4.68
N LEU A 159 -1.18 -8.55 -4.83
CA LEU A 159 -2.38 -8.27 -4.04
C LEU A 159 -2.79 -9.54 -3.29
N ILE A 160 -2.66 -9.48 -1.98
CA ILE A 160 -3.14 -10.51 -1.07
C ILE A 160 -4.56 -10.17 -0.70
N ARG A 161 -5.53 -11.02 -1.07
CA ARG A 161 -6.93 -10.79 -0.69
C ARG A 161 -7.09 -11.01 0.80
N HIS A 162 -7.52 -10.01 1.55
CA HIS A 162 -7.70 -10.16 2.99
C HIS A 162 -8.97 -10.95 3.29
N VAL A 163 -8.77 -12.13 3.87
CA VAL A 163 -9.85 -13.05 4.29
C VAL A 163 -9.67 -13.50 5.75
N GLY A 164 -8.52 -13.22 6.35
CA GLY A 164 -8.23 -13.55 7.73
C GLY A 164 -9.08 -12.75 8.72
N THR A 165 -9.69 -13.44 9.69
CA THR A 165 -10.54 -12.82 10.71
C THR A 165 -9.77 -12.37 11.96
N ASN A 166 -8.53 -12.84 12.10
CA ASN A 166 -7.69 -12.59 13.29
C ASN A 166 -6.71 -11.43 13.09
N SER A 167 -6.82 -10.74 11.96
CA SER A 167 -5.97 -9.62 11.58
C SER A 167 -6.80 -8.52 10.96
N THR A 168 -6.40 -7.27 11.21
CA THR A 168 -7.10 -6.08 10.74
C THR A 168 -6.13 -5.23 9.94
N LEU A 169 -6.51 -4.93 8.70
CA LEU A 169 -5.75 -4.02 7.84
C LEU A 169 -5.79 -2.61 8.42
N THR A 170 -4.68 -1.89 8.31
CA THR A 170 -4.59 -0.50 8.73
C THR A 170 -3.85 0.32 7.68
N THR A 171 -4.11 1.63 7.69
CA THR A 171 -3.39 2.62 6.88
C THR A 171 -2.15 3.15 7.60
N MET A 172 -1.61 2.39 8.55
CA MET A 172 -0.44 2.78 9.35
C MET A 172 0.81 2.06 8.87
N ILE A 173 1.91 2.80 8.76
CA ILE A 173 3.24 2.25 8.46
C ILE A 173 4.03 2.14 9.77
N ASP A 174 4.66 0.98 9.99
CA ASP A 174 5.51 0.71 11.14
C ASP A 174 6.93 1.22 10.91
N ASN A 175 7.44 1.97 11.88
CA ASN A 175 8.82 2.47 11.95
C ASN A 175 9.33 2.38 13.40
N ARG A 176 8.84 1.40 14.17
CA ARG A 176 9.19 1.17 15.58
C ARG A 176 10.65 0.74 15.79
N ASP A 177 11.34 0.32 14.73
CA ASP A 177 12.77 0.00 14.73
C ASP A 177 13.64 1.26 14.88
N ASN A 178 13.12 2.44 14.53
CA ASN A 178 13.82 3.70 14.74
C ASN A 178 13.44 4.36 16.07
N THR A 179 14.41 4.45 16.99
CA THR A 179 14.20 5.06 18.32
C THR A 179 14.07 6.58 18.30
N ASN A 180 14.46 7.24 17.20
CA ASN A 180 14.58 8.69 17.09
C ASN A 180 13.52 9.34 16.18
N LEU A 181 12.63 8.54 15.57
CA LEU A 181 11.58 9.01 14.66
C LEU A 181 10.18 8.63 15.15
N PHE A 182 9.15 9.12 14.45
CA PHE A 182 7.78 8.70 14.66
C PHE A 182 7.65 7.18 14.44
N LYS A 183 7.18 6.49 15.48
CA LYS A 183 7.08 5.02 15.52
C LYS A 183 6.02 4.45 14.59
N LEU A 184 4.97 5.22 14.33
CA LEU A 184 3.88 4.85 13.45
C LEU A 184 3.54 6.08 12.61
N LEU A 185 3.52 5.90 11.29
CA LEU A 185 3.03 6.92 10.37
C LEU A 185 1.59 6.59 10.02
N TRP A 186 0.67 7.49 10.34
CA TRP A 186 -0.75 7.36 10.04
C TRP A 186 -1.04 8.01 8.69
N ILE A 187 -1.69 7.27 7.78
CA ILE A 187 -2.19 7.83 6.53
C ILE A 187 -3.68 8.16 6.76
N GLU A 188 -3.97 9.45 6.92
CA GLU A 188 -5.32 9.94 7.27
C GLU A 188 -6.27 10.10 6.08
N GLU A 189 -5.75 10.14 4.86
CA GLU A 189 -6.56 10.34 3.64
C GLU A 189 -6.40 9.15 2.69
N ALA A 190 -7.53 8.51 2.37
CA ALA A 190 -7.63 7.56 1.27
C ALA A 190 -8.00 8.33 0.01
N ILE A 191 -7.21 8.15 -1.05
CA ILE A 191 -7.46 8.75 -2.37
C ILE A 191 -7.68 7.58 -3.33
N ASP A 192 -8.63 7.71 -4.25
CA ASP A 192 -8.79 6.77 -5.36
C ASP A 192 -7.46 6.65 -6.12
N ILE A 193 -6.87 5.46 -6.12
CA ILE A 193 -5.58 5.21 -6.77
C ILE A 193 -5.86 4.79 -8.21
N ASP A 194 -5.94 5.77 -9.11
CA ASP A 194 -6.06 5.53 -10.56
C ASP A 194 -4.69 5.30 -11.24
N GLU A 195 -3.57 5.51 -10.52
CA GLU A 195 -2.21 5.48 -11.08
C GLU A 195 -1.19 4.81 -10.13
N ALA A 196 -0.26 4.02 -10.69
CA ALA A 196 0.80 3.34 -9.94
C ALA A 196 1.92 4.30 -9.54
N GLY A 197 1.98 4.67 -8.26
CA GLY A 197 3.06 5.49 -7.70
C GLY A 197 2.62 6.47 -6.61
N ALA A 198 2.10 5.97 -5.48
CA ALA A 198 1.80 6.81 -4.33
C ALA A 198 3.07 7.00 -3.47
N HIS A 199 3.58 8.23 -3.41
CA HIS A 199 4.62 8.62 -2.45
C HIS A 199 3.96 9.35 -1.29
N LEU A 200 3.94 8.70 -0.12
CA LEU A 200 3.49 9.31 1.14
C LEU A 200 4.61 10.20 1.67
N TYR A 201 4.34 11.50 1.79
CA TYR A 201 5.22 12.45 2.48
C TYR A 201 4.58 12.85 3.79
N GLN A 202 5.37 12.78 4.87
CA GLN A 202 4.98 13.26 6.19
C GLN A 202 5.14 14.79 6.24
N CYS A 203 4.10 15.49 6.73
CA CYS A 203 4.15 16.91 7.10
C CYS A 203 5.01 17.14 8.35
#